data_AF-A0A7S2GKV7-F1
#
_entry.id   AF-A0A7S2GKV7-F1
#
_cell.length_a   1.000
_cell.length_b   1.000
_cell.length_c   1.000
_cell.angle_alpha   90.00
_cell.angle_beta   90.00
_cell.angle_gamma   90.00
#
_symmetry.space_group_name_H-M   'P 1'
#
loop_
_entity.id
_entity.type
_entity.pdbx_description
1 polymer ?
#
loop_
_entity_poly.entity_id
_entity_poly.type
_entity_poly.pdbx_seq_one_letter_code
_entity_poly.pdbx_strand_id
1 'polypeptide(L)'
;ELGFEQPPVRVLEDNIAAVQLSMGTGKQGKSGHFRRMVAYLEGLTDRGIICLDHTPSKENPSDIMTKSVTPAYQFFRMRDVIMGCTPVLFVSAKVREICQSY
;
A
#
# COMPACT_ATOMS: atom_id res chain seq x y z
N GLU A 1 23.14 10.94 4.46
CA GLU A 1 21.85 11.39 5.02
C GLU A 1 21.81 12.92 4.97
N LEU A 2 20.89 13.50 4.20
CA LEU A 2 20.52 14.91 4.37
C LEU A 2 19.60 14.95 5.60
N GLY A 3 20.06 15.53 6.71
CA GLY A 3 19.53 15.36 8.08
C GLY A 3 18.11 15.87 8.37
N PHE A 4 17.16 15.68 7.46
CA PHE A 4 15.73 15.90 7.70
C PHE A 4 15.03 14.56 7.95
N GLU A 5 14.25 14.50 9.03
CA GLU A 5 13.35 13.38 9.29
C GLU A 5 12.30 13.32 8.16
N GLN A 6 12.27 12.20 7.43
CA GLN A 6 11.30 11.99 6.37
C GLN A 6 10.07 11.30 6.93
N PRO A 7 8.85 11.77 6.59
CA PRO A 7 7.65 11.09 7.01
C PRO A 7 7.57 9.68 6.39
N PRO A 8 6.86 8.74 7.03
CA PRO A 8 6.64 7.42 6.46
C PRO A 8 6.04 7.50 5.05
N VAL A 9 6.51 6.66 4.14
CA VAL A 9 5.93 6.54 2.80
C VAL A 9 4.65 5.70 2.88
N ARG A 10 3.52 6.25 2.47
CA ARG A 10 2.27 5.49 2.32
C ARG A 10 2.36 4.58 1.10
N VAL A 11 2.18 3.28 1.33
CA VAL A 11 2.18 2.25 0.29
C VAL A 11 0.78 1.65 0.17
N LEU A 12 0.19 1.72 -1.02
CA LEU A 12 -1.11 1.14 -1.31
C LEU A 12 -0.94 -0.36 -1.59
N GLU A 13 -1.57 -1.21 -0.79
CA GLU A 13 -1.47 -2.66 -0.91
C GLU A 13 -2.87 -3.27 -0.98
N ASP A 14 -3.15 -4.11 -1.97
CA ASP A 14 -4.47 -4.70 -2.16
C ASP A 14 -4.60 -6.10 -1.54
N ASN A 15 -3.47 -6.70 -1.13
CA ASN A 15 -3.46 -7.91 -0.35
C ASN A 15 -3.59 -7.62 1.15
N ILE A 16 -4.83 -7.70 1.67
CA ILE A 16 -5.12 -7.53 3.10
C ILE A 16 -4.28 -8.43 4.02
N ALA A 17 -3.90 -9.63 3.58
CA ALA A 17 -3.07 -10.51 4.39
C ALA A 17 -1.65 -9.96 4.53
N ALA A 18 -1.08 -9.37 3.47
CA ALA A 18 0.22 -8.71 3.53
C ALA A 18 0.19 -7.50 4.49
N VAL A 19 -0.88 -6.69 4.43
CA VAL A 19 -1.09 -5.57 5.36
C VAL A 19 -1.16 -6.07 6.81
N GLN A 20 -1.96 -7.09 7.09
CA GLN A 20 -2.09 -7.66 8.44
C GLN A 20 -0.78 -8.26 8.96
N LEU A 21 -0.05 -8.96 8.09
CA LEU A 21 1.25 -9.54 8.42
C LEU A 21 2.29 -8.47 8.73
N SER A 22 2.29 -7.33 8.03
CA SER A 22 3.21 -6.23 8.31
C SER A 22 3.00 -5.58 9.68
N MET A 23 1.82 -5.75 10.28
CA MET A 23 1.46 -5.20 11.60
C MET A 23 1.62 -6.23 12.73
N GLY A 24 2.24 -7.39 12.48
CA GLY A 24 2.40 -8.45 13.47
C GLY A 24 1.11 -9.21 13.83
N THR A 25 0.00 -8.99 13.10
CA THR A 25 -1.33 -9.55 13.42
C THR A 25 -1.65 -10.89 12.73
N GLY A 26 -0.67 -11.50 12.05
CA GLY A 26 -0.86 -12.74 11.28
C GLY A 26 -0.65 -14.03 12.09
N LYS A 27 -1.37 -15.10 11.73
CA LYS A 27 -1.16 -16.45 12.27
C LYS A 27 0.25 -16.95 11.89
N GLN A 28 1.18 -16.92 12.85
CA GLN A 28 2.62 -17.19 12.68
C GLN A 28 2.99 -18.58 12.09
N GLY A 29 2.04 -19.52 11.99
CA GLY A 29 2.32 -20.92 11.64
C GLY A 29 2.34 -21.29 10.14
N LYS A 30 1.87 -20.44 9.22
CA LYS A 30 1.71 -20.82 7.78
C LYS A 30 2.55 -20.02 6.77
N SER A 31 3.38 -19.08 7.23
CA SER A 31 4.11 -18.12 6.39
C SER A 31 5.59 -18.46 6.16
N GLY A 32 6.02 -19.71 6.42
CA GLY A 32 7.44 -20.11 6.41
C GLY A 32 8.20 -19.73 5.14
N HIS A 33 7.58 -19.82 3.97
CA HIS A 33 8.20 -19.54 2.67
C HIS A 33 8.38 -18.04 2.36
N PHE A 34 7.72 -17.14 3.09
CA PHE A 34 7.88 -15.68 2.96
C PHE A 34 8.20 -14.99 4.28
N ARG A 35 8.56 -15.74 5.34
CA ARG A 35 8.82 -15.21 6.69
C ARG A 35 9.89 -14.12 6.74
N ARG A 36 10.93 -14.23 5.92
CA ARG A 36 11.98 -13.20 5.80
C ARG A 36 11.42 -11.87 5.29
N MET A 37 10.51 -11.93 4.32
CA MET A 37 9.87 -10.73 3.77
C MET A 37 8.91 -10.11 4.78
N VAL A 38 8.17 -10.91 5.54
CA VAL A 38 7.32 -10.41 6.63
C VAL A 38 8.14 -9.65 7.66
N ALA A 39 9.21 -10.26 8.17
CA ALA A 39 10.08 -9.61 9.16
C ALA A 39 10.71 -8.31 8.64
N TYR A 40 11.02 -8.25 7.35
CA TYR A 40 11.51 -7.04 6.71
C TYR A 40 10.44 -5.93 6.66
N LEU A 41 9.21 -6.27 6.24
CA LEU A 41 8.10 -5.32 6.18
C LEU A 41 7.65 -4.85 7.57
N GLU A 42 7.60 -5.75 8.55
CA GLU A 42 7.39 -5.41 9.98
C GLU A 42 8.46 -4.41 10.43
N GLY A 43 9.74 -4.71 10.21
CA GLY A 43 10.83 -3.81 10.59
C GLY A 43 10.82 -2.45 9.87
N LEU A 44 10.29 -2.34 8.65
CA LEU A 44 10.09 -1.05 7.98
C LEU A 44 8.90 -0.27 8.55
N THR A 45 7.83 -0.98 8.92
CA THR A 45 6.61 -0.38 9.49
C THR A 45 6.87 0.10 10.92
N ASP A 46 7.54 -0.71 11.74
CA ASP A 46 7.91 -0.39 13.13
C ASP A 46 8.85 0.81 13.23
N ARG A 47 9.75 0.97 12.26
CA ARG A 47 10.65 2.13 12.17
C ARG A 47 9.98 3.37 11.58
N GLY A 48 8.70 3.30 11.20
CA GLY A 48 8.00 4.40 10.56
C GLY A 48 8.56 4.77 9.18
N ILE A 49 9.20 3.84 8.47
CA ILE A 49 9.74 4.09 7.12
C ILE A 49 8.61 3.99 6.09
N ILE A 50 7.72 3.01 6.25
CA ILE A 50 6.54 2.83 5.40
C ILE A 50 5.27 2.67 6.23
N CYS A 51 4.14 2.98 5.62
CA CYS A 51 2.82 2.65 6.13
C CYS A 51 2.05 1.89 5.05
N LEU A 52 1.82 0.58 5.26
CA LEU A 52 0.96 -0.20 4.37
C LEU A 52 -0.51 0.16 4.62
N ASP A 53 -1.18 0.61 3.58
CA ASP A 53 -2.60 0.96 3.60
C ASP A 53 -3.38 0.10 2.63
N HIS A 54 -4.39 -0.60 3.18
CA HIS A 54 -5.20 -1.51 2.40
C HIS A 54 -6.03 -0.74 1.37
N THR A 55 -5.79 -1.03 0.10
CA THR A 55 -6.46 -0.40 -1.05
C THR A 55 -7.22 -1.47 -1.82
N PRO A 56 -8.54 -1.33 -2.07
CA PRO A 56 -9.26 -2.29 -2.88
C PRO A 56 -8.59 -2.48 -4.25
N SER A 57 -8.51 -3.70 -4.80
CA SER A 57 -7.77 -3.95 -6.04
C SER A 57 -8.18 -3.03 -7.21
N LYS A 58 -9.47 -2.73 -7.36
CA LYS A 58 -9.94 -1.79 -8.39
C LYS A 58 -9.34 -0.41 -8.25
N GLU A 59 -8.96 -0.01 -7.04
CA GLU A 59 -8.37 1.29 -6.72
C GLU A 59 -6.85 1.32 -6.78
N ASN A 60 -6.18 0.19 -7.01
CA ASN A 60 -4.72 0.13 -7.07
C ASN A 60 -4.22 0.37 -8.52
N PRO A 61 -3.55 1.49 -8.82
CA PRO A 61 -3.06 1.77 -10.17
C PRO A 61 -1.95 0.80 -10.60
N SER A 62 -1.20 0.19 -9.67
CA SER A 62 -0.10 -0.72 -10.02
C SER A 62 -0.56 -1.97 -10.78
N ASP A 63 -1.85 -2.30 -10.71
CA ASP A 63 -2.46 -3.41 -11.42
C ASP A 63 -2.21 -3.37 -12.94
N ILE A 64 -2.17 -2.18 -13.54
CA ILE A 64 -1.89 -2.02 -14.98
C ILE A 64 -0.52 -2.55 -15.39
N MET A 65 0.41 -2.68 -14.42
CA MET A 65 1.78 -3.12 -14.65
C MET A 65 1.97 -4.63 -14.35
N THR A 66 0.99 -5.29 -13.73
CA THR A 66 1.12 -6.68 -13.25
C THR A 66 0.12 -7.63 -13.88
N LYS A 67 -1.00 -7.13 -14.41
CA LYS A 67 -2.05 -7.95 -15.03
C LYS A 67 -2.80 -7.19 -16.12
N SER A 68 -3.50 -7.93 -16.97
CA SER A 68 -4.42 -7.36 -17.95
C SER A 68 -5.61 -6.71 -17.25
N VAL A 69 -5.83 -5.40 -17.49
CA VAL A 69 -6.93 -4.65 -16.88
C VAL A 69 -8.12 -4.61 -17.84
N THR A 70 -9.23 -5.19 -17.38
CA THR A 70 -10.52 -5.18 -18.07
C THR A 70 -11.56 -4.65 -17.10
N PRO A 71 -12.50 -3.79 -17.52
CA PRO A 71 -12.71 -3.23 -18.87
C PRO A 71 -11.82 -2.01 -19.19
N ALA A 72 -11.80 -1.58 -20.45
CA ALA A 72 -10.92 -0.50 -20.94
C ALA A 72 -11.04 0.83 -20.17
N TYR A 73 -12.24 1.19 -19.66
CA TYR A 73 -12.40 2.40 -18.84
C TYR A 73 -11.54 2.34 -17.56
N GLN A 74 -11.37 1.15 -16.98
CA GLN A 74 -10.58 0.95 -15.77
C GLN A 74 -9.11 1.16 -16.06
N PHE A 75 -8.64 0.68 -17.21
CA PHE A 75 -7.28 0.90 -17.70
C PHE A 75 -7.01 2.40 -17.87
N PHE A 76 -7.89 3.13 -18.56
CA PHE A 76 -7.71 4.57 -18.76
C PHE A 76 -7.65 5.34 -17.44
N ARG A 77 -8.53 4.99 -16.49
CA ARG A 77 -8.51 5.59 -15.14
C ARG A 77 -7.17 5.38 -14.44
N MET A 78 -6.67 4.14 -14.40
CA MET A 78 -5.39 3.80 -13.74
C MET A 78 -4.19 4.44 -14.44
N ARG A 79 -4.18 4.47 -15.78
CA ARG A 79 -3.18 5.17 -16.59
C ARG A 79 -3.12 6.65 -16.24
N ASP A 80 -4.28 7.32 -16.19
CA ASP A 80 -4.35 8.76 -15.94
C ASP A 80 -3.86 9.12 -14.52
N VAL A 81 -4.06 8.24 -13.55
CA VAL A 81 -3.46 8.37 -12.21
C VAL A 81 -1.93 8.29 -12.27
N ILE A 82 -1.38 7.28 -12.94
CA ILE A 82 0.09 7.07 -13.04
C ILE A 82 0.78 8.18 -13.84
N MET A 83 0.16 8.64 -14.93
CA MET A 83 0.68 9.72 -15.76
C MET A 83 0.53 11.10 -15.12
N GLY A 84 -0.13 11.19 -13.96
CA GLY A 84 -0.34 12.46 -13.26
C GLY A 84 -1.42 13.35 -13.89
N CYS A 85 -2.22 12.84 -14.84
CA CYS A 85 -3.35 13.55 -15.42
C CYS A 85 -4.47 13.73 -14.38
N THR A 86 -4.75 12.68 -13.60
CA THR A 86 -5.73 12.69 -12.51
C THR A 86 -5.11 12.03 -11.28
N PRO A 87 -4.20 12.71 -10.56
CA PRO A 87 -3.37 12.11 -9.50
C PRO A 87 -4.15 11.93 -8.18
N VAL A 88 -5.40 11.46 -8.26
CA VAL A 88 -6.24 11.19 -7.09
C VAL A 88 -6.05 9.73 -6.71
N LEU A 89 -5.34 9.50 -5.60
CA LEU A 89 -5.18 8.18 -5.02
C LEU A 89 -6.33 7.87 -4.07
N PHE A 90 -6.63 6.58 -3.93
CA PHE A 90 -7.55 6.11 -2.89
C PHE A 90 -7.09 6.60 -1.52
N VAL A 91 -8.04 6.95 -0.65
CA VAL A 91 -7.80 7.32 0.75
C VAL A 91 -8.67 6.41 1.59
N SER A 92 -8.05 5.51 2.36
CA SER A 92 -8.77 4.63 3.27
C SER A 92 -9.42 5.43 4.41
N ALA A 93 -10.44 4.84 5.06
CA ALA A 93 -11.12 5.49 6.19
C ALA A 93 -10.13 5.87 7.30
N LYS A 94 -9.19 4.97 7.60
CA LYS A 94 -8.12 5.20 8.58
C LYS A 94 -7.26 6.42 8.23
N VAL A 95 -6.83 6.54 6.98
CA VAL A 95 -6.03 7.70 6.54
C VAL A 95 -6.85 8.97 6.59
N ARG A 96 -8.14 8.91 6.21
CA ARG A 96 -9.04 10.06 6.31
C ARG A 96 -9.20 10.55 7.74
N GLU A 97 -9.36 9.65 8.70
CA GLU A 97 -9.44 9.99 10.13
C GLU A 97 -8.15 10.68 10.61
N ILE A 98 -6.98 10.13 10.26
CA ILE A 98 -5.67 10.73 10.59
C ILE A 98 -5.54 12.14 10.00
N CYS A 99 -5.97 12.34 8.76
CA CYS A 99 -5.91 13.66 8.12
C CYS A 99 -6.90 14.67 8.71
N GLN A 100 -7.98 14.21 9.34
CA GLN A 100 -9.00 15.07 9.98
C GLN A 100 -8.70 15.38 11.45
N SER A 101 -7.75 14.67 12.07
CA SER A 101 -7.36 14.85 13.47
C SER A 101 -6.33 15.97 13.71
N TYR A 102 -6.00 16.75 12.67
CA TYR A 102 -5.13 17.93 12.71
C TYR A 102 -5.90 19.18 12.30
#